data_AF-A0A7C3GX69-F1
#
_entry.id   AF-A0A7C3GX69-F1
#
_cell.length_a   1.000
_cell.length_b   1.000
_cell.length_c   1.000
_cell.angle_alpha   90.00
_cell.angle_beta   90.00
_cell.angle_gamma   90.00
#
_symmetry.space_group_name_H-M   'P 1'
#
loop_
_entity.id
_entity.type
_entity.pdbx_description
1 polymer ?
#
loop_
_entity_poly.entity_id
_entity_poly.type
_entity_poly.pdbx_seq_one_letter_code
_entity_poly.pdbx_strand_id
1 'polypeptide(L)' 'MYKLEVSSKVTKFIAKRTPKEQLAIIGAFELLQQDPFNNSLDIKPFKSTRANEYRLRIQGYRFIFRVVESEV' A
#
# COMPACT_ATOMS: atom_id res chain seq x y z
N MET A 1 -7.54 -9.26 9.74
CA MET A 1 -7.31 -9.04 8.30
C MET A 1 -7.90 -7.70 7.94
N TYR A 2 -7.13 -6.85 7.26
CA TYR A 2 -7.52 -5.49 6.88
C TYR A 2 -8.19 -5.50 5.51
N LYS A 3 -9.18 -4.62 5.34
CA LYS A 3 -9.76 -4.33 4.03
C LYS A 3 -8.87 -3.31 3.31
N LEU A 4 -8.42 -3.61 2.10
CA LEU A 4 -7.67 -2.65 1.28
C LEU A 4 -8.62 -1.87 0.39
N GLU A 5 -8.62 -0.54 0.54
CA GLU A 5 -9.33 0.37 -0.36
C GLU A 5 -8.34 1.07 -1.28
N VAL A 6 -8.50 0.86 -2.59
CA VAL A 6 -7.58 1.38 -3.61
C VAL A 6 -8.27 2.51 -4.36
N SER A 7 -7.64 3.69 -4.40
CA SER A 7 -8.17 4.82 -5.15
C SER A 7 -8.21 4.54 -6.65
N SER A 8 -9.20 5.12 -7.35
CA SER A 8 -9.33 4.96 -8.81
C SER A 8 -8.09 5.39 -9.60
N LYS A 9 -7.33 6.37 -9.09
CA LYS A 9 -6.04 6.79 -9.67
C LYS A 9 -4.99 5.69 -9.56
N VAL A 10 -4.92 5.01 -8.42
CA VAL A 10 -3.99 3.90 -8.20
C VAL A 10 -4.38 2.70 -9.08
N THR A 11 -5.67 2.37 -9.19
CA THR A 11 -6.14 1.30 -10.10
C THR A 11 -5.74 1.58 -11.54
N LYS A 12 -5.99 2.80 -12.03
CA LYS A 12 -5.59 3.24 -13.39
C LYS A 12 -4.07 3.22 -13.58
N PHE A 13 -3.30 3.52 -12.53
CA PHE A 13 -1.84 3.46 -12.57
C PHE A 13 -1.34 2.02 -12.71
N ILE A 14 -1.86 1.10 -11.91
CA ILE A 14 -1.49 -0.32 -11.92
C ILE A 14 -1.83 -0.96 -13.27
N ALA A 15 -3.01 -0.67 -13.83
CA ALA A 15 -3.44 -1.19 -15.13
C ALA A 15 -2.50 -0.82 -16.29
N LYS A 16 -1.70 0.25 -16.14
CA LYS A 16 -0.71 0.70 -17.13
C LYS A 16 0.70 0.15 -16.88
N ARG A 17 0.88 -0.77 -15.93
CA ARG A 17 2.18 -1.40 -15.63
C ARG A 17 2.32 -2.72 -16.39
N THR A 18 3.54 -3.21 -16.51
CA THR A 18 3.82 -4.54 -17.08
C THR A 18 3.23 -5.65 -16.19
N PRO A 19 2.96 -6.86 -16.74
CA PRO A 19 2.45 -7.97 -15.94
C PRO A 19 3.33 -8.29 -14.71
N LYS A 20 4.65 -8.21 -14.86
CA LYS A 20 5.61 -8.42 -13.77
C LYS A 20 5.45 -7.40 -12.64
N GLU A 21 5.28 -6.13 -12.98
CA GLU A 21 5.07 -5.06 -12.00
C GLU A 21 3.70 -5.18 -11.33
N GLN A 22 2.66 -5.53 -12.10
CA GLN A 22 1.32 -5.75 -11.55
C GLN A 22 1.33 -6.86 -10.49
N LEU A 23 1.95 -8.01 -10.79
CA LEU A 23 2.09 -9.11 -9.84
C LEU A 23 2.85 -8.70 -8.57
N ALA A 24 3.93 -7.93 -8.71
CA ALA A 24 4.69 -7.44 -7.56
C ALA A 24 3.85 -6.50 -6.67
N ILE A 25 3.02 -5.64 -7.29
CA ILE A 25 2.13 -4.74 -6.56
C ILE A 25 1.02 -5.51 -5.85
N ILE A 26 0.39 -6.46 -6.54
CA ILE A 26 -0.70 -7.28 -5.97
C ILE A 26 -0.18 -8.10 -4.79
N GLY A 27 0.97 -8.77 -4.91
CA GLY A 27 1.55 -9.54 -3.81
C GLY A 27 1.87 -8.67 -2.58
N ALA A 28 2.37 -7.45 -2.79
CA ALA A 28 2.58 -6.52 -1.67
C ALA A 28 1.26 -6.06 -1.04
N PHE A 29 0.19 -5.92 -1.83
CA PHE A 29 -1.14 -5.56 -1.33
C PHE A 29 -1.79 -6.69 -0.52
N GLU A 30 -1.59 -7.94 -0.93
CA GLU A 30 -2.04 -9.11 -0.15
C GLU A 30 -1.34 -9.17 1.21
N LEU A 31 -0.03 -8.92 1.25
CA LEU A 31 0.73 -8.85 2.51
C LEU A 31 0.23 -7.69 3.39
N LEU A 32 -0.03 -6.51 2.81
CA LEU A 32 -0.61 -5.38 3.54
C LEU A 32 -1.99 -5.70 4.16
N GLN A 33 -2.83 -6.49 3.47
CA GLN A 33 -4.14 -6.90 4.01
C GLN A 33 -4.00 -7.87 5.19
N GLN A 34 -2.96 -8.69 5.21
CA GLN A 34 -2.69 -9.59 6.32
C GLN A 34 -2.16 -8.81 7.52
N ASP A 35 -1.12 -7.99 7.29
CA ASP A 35 -0.47 -7.19 8.32
C ASP A 35 0.13 -5.90 7.71
N PRO A 36 -0.44 -4.71 7.99
CA PRO A 36 0.05 -3.44 7.46
C PRO A 36 1.35 -2.96 8.12
N PHE A 37 1.80 -3.62 9.18
CA PHE A 37 3.07 -3.36 9.86
C PHE A 37 4.12 -4.44 9.57
N ASN A 38 3.87 -5.26 8.53
CA ASN A 38 4.76 -6.34 8.17
C ASN A 38 6.16 -5.83 7.80
N ASN A 39 7.16 -6.23 8.58
CA ASN A 39 8.57 -5.83 8.42
C ASN A 39 9.22 -6.31 7.11
N SER A 40 8.61 -7.25 6.38
CA SER A 40 9.09 -7.68 5.06
C SER A 40 8.85 -6.64 3.96
N LEU A 41 7.96 -5.68 4.20
CA LEU A 41 7.67 -4.57 3.30
C LEU A 41 8.50 -3.34 3.71
N ASP A 42 9.05 -2.61 2.73
CA ASP A 42 9.74 -1.31 2.98
C ASP A 42 8.69 -0.21 3.24
N ILE A 43 8.10 -0.29 4.44
CA ILE A 43 7.10 0.63 4.97
C ILE A 43 7.80 1.58 5.93
N LYS A 44 7.58 2.88 5.73
CA LYS A 44 8.09 3.92 6.62
C LYS A 44 7.00 4.94 6.93
N PRO A 45 6.94 5.50 8.15
CA PRO A 45 6.07 6.61 8.45
C PRO A 45 6.24 7.73 7.41
N PHE A 46 5.12 8.22 6.91
CA PHE A 46 5.10 9.34 5.98
C PHE A 46 4.98 10.62 6.81
N LYS A 47 5.94 11.54 6.66
CA LYS A 47 5.92 12.84 7.35
C LYS A 47 4.89 13.76 6.69
N SER A 48 3.61 13.48 6.88
CA SER A 48 2.52 14.37 6.48
C SER A 48 1.84 14.98 7.70
N THR A 49 0.97 15.96 7.46
CA THR A 49 0.13 16.57 8.50
C THR A 49 -0.98 15.64 9.00
N ARG A 50 -1.13 14.45 8.41
CA ARG A 50 -2.21 13.52 8.72
C ARG A 50 -1.65 12.30 9.46
N ALA A 51 -2.26 11.96 10.59
CA ALA A 51 -1.86 10.79 11.39
C ALA A 51 -2.04 9.48 10.60
N ASN A 52 -1.26 8.47 10.99
CA ASN A 52 -1.33 7.10 10.48
C ASN A 52 -1.09 6.95 8.97
N GLU A 53 -0.36 7.88 8.35
CA GLU A 53 0.08 7.76 6.97
C GLU A 53 1.47 7.13 6.86
N TYR A 54 1.59 6.23 5.91
CA TYR A 54 2.79 5.44 5.66
C TYR A 54 3.12 5.45 4.17
N ARG A 55 4.39 5.26 3.86
CA ARG A 55 4.89 5.07 2.51
C ARG A 55 5.44 3.65 2.38
N LEU A 56 4.86 2.90 1.45
CA LEU A 56 5.30 1.58 1.01
C LEU A 56 6.13 1.71 -0.26
N ARG A 57 7.32 1.13 -0.29
CA ARG A 57 8.12 1.00 -1.51
C ARG A 57 7.91 -0.37 -2.14
N ILE A 58 7.53 -0.37 -3.42
CA ILE A 58 7.43 -1.57 -4.25
C ILE A 58 8.29 -1.32 -5.47
N GLN A 59 9.46 -1.97 -5.52
CA GLN A 59 10.46 -1.76 -6.57
C GLN A 59 10.84 -0.26 -6.71
N GLY A 60 10.52 0.35 -7.85
CA GLY A 60 10.75 1.77 -8.16
C GLY A 60 9.61 2.70 -7.71
N TYR A 61 8.48 2.17 -7.25
CA TYR A 61 7.29 2.94 -6.92
C TYR A 61 7.14 3.18 -5.42
N ARG A 62 6.52 4.31 -5.07
CA ARG A 62 6.18 4.67 -3.69
C ARG A 62 4.67 4.86 -3.60
N PHE A 63 4.02 4.03 -2.82
CA PHE A 63 2.60 4.12 -2.53
C PHE A 63 2.44 4.78 -1.16
N ILE A 64 1.51 5.74 -1.07
CA ILE A 64 1.12 6.33 0.20
C ILE A 64 -0.20 5.68 0.59
N PHE A 65 -0.28 5.21 1.83
CA PHE A 65 -1.49 4.61 2.38
C PHE A 65 -1.69 5.05 3.82
N ARG A 66 -2.91 4.85 4.32
CA ARG A 66 -3.25 5.06 5.72
C ARG A 66 -3.81 3.78 6.29
N VAL A 67 -3.46 3.49 7.53
CA VAL A 67 -4.17 2.48 8.34
C VAL A 67 -5.25 3.22 9.13
N VAL A 68 -6.51 2.85 8.90
CA VAL A 68 -7.64 3.36 9.66
C VAL A 68 -8.09 2.24 10.58
N GLU A 69 -7.86 2.41 11.88
CA GLU A 69 -8.51 1.57 12.88
C GLU A 69 -9.94 2.10 13.02
N SER A 70 -10.93 1.26 12.69
CA SER A 70 -12.29 1.51 13.17
C SER A 70 -12.29 1.21 14.65
N GLU A 71 -12.05 2.22 15.48
CA GLU A 71 -12.56 2.19 16.85
C GLU A 71 -14.09 2.12 16.75
N VAL A 72 -14.68 1.15 17.46
CA VAL A 72 -16.11 1.13 17.77
C VAL A 72 -16.38 2.13 18.89
#